data_AF-A0A812IA25-F1
#
_entry.id   AF-A0A812IA25-F1
#
_cell.length_a   1.000
_cell.length_b   1.000
_cell.length_c   1.000
_cell.angle_alpha   90.00
_cell.angle_beta   90.00
_cell.angle_gamma   90.00
#
_symmetry.space_group_name_H-M   'P 1'
#
loop_
_entity.id
_entity.type
_entity.pdbx_description
1 polymer ?
#
loop_
_entity_poly.entity_id
_entity_poly.type
_entity_poly.pdbx_seq_one_letter_code
_entity_poly.pdbx_strand_id
1 'polypeptide(L)'
;MATSLQPQVKSAAGASCDQACAARDGCSDETWPQSEEEFQDAARAAGQVCESTQSGGAKYDPSTDGHHCGWQGPEDMNGESRCGQAGDSGTYRFCPCLGDKEL
;
A
#
# COMPACT_ATOMS: atom_id res chain seq x y z
N MET A 1 -8.63 22.07 -5.63
CA MET A 1 -7.83 21.11 -6.42
C MET A 1 -8.42 19.76 -6.10
N ALA A 2 -9.03 19.07 -7.07
CA ALA A 2 -9.61 17.76 -6.82
C ALA A 2 -8.45 16.76 -6.76
N THR A 3 -8.04 16.38 -5.55
CA THR A 3 -7.09 15.29 -5.34
C THR A 3 -7.75 14.04 -5.91
N SER A 4 -7.36 13.63 -7.11
CA SER A 4 -7.72 12.30 -7.60
C SER A 4 -7.09 11.32 -6.62
N LEU A 5 -7.89 10.76 -5.73
CA LEU A 5 -7.50 9.65 -4.86
C LEU A 5 -7.06 8.52 -5.79
N GLN A 6 -5.75 8.39 -6.00
CA GLN A 6 -5.20 7.26 -6.75
C GLN A 6 -5.61 5.99 -6.00
N PRO A 7 -6.29 5.03 -6.66
CA PRO A 7 -6.87 3.90 -5.97
C PRO A 7 -5.76 2.98 -5.42
N GLN A 8 -5.63 2.92 -4.09
CA GLN A 8 -4.79 1.91 -3.44
C GLN A 8 -5.39 0.52 -3.68
N VAL A 9 -4.53 -0.43 -4.05
CA VAL A 9 -4.94 -1.78 -4.41
C VAL A 9 -4.50 -2.72 -3.31
N LYS A 10 -5.44 -3.49 -2.76
CA LYS A 10 -5.07 -4.52 -1.79
C LYS A 10 -4.39 -5.70 -2.51
N SER A 11 -3.16 -6.03 -2.13
CA SER A 11 -2.43 -7.18 -2.67
C SER A 11 -3.04 -8.50 -2.21
N ALA A 12 -2.63 -9.61 -2.83
CA ALA A 12 -2.84 -10.94 -2.26
C ALA A 12 -1.96 -11.12 -1.01
N ALA A 13 -2.34 -12.04 -0.12
CA ALA A 13 -1.57 -12.33 1.09
C ALA A 13 -0.11 -12.68 0.76
N GLY A 14 0.84 -12.03 1.43
CA GLY A 14 2.28 -12.20 1.21
C GLY A 14 2.83 -11.63 -0.10
N ALA A 15 2.01 -11.02 -0.95
CA ALA A 15 2.46 -10.48 -2.23
C ALA A 15 3.06 -9.08 -2.09
N SER A 16 4.03 -8.77 -2.96
CA SER A 16 4.56 -7.41 -3.13
C SER A 16 3.61 -6.52 -3.94
N CYS A 17 3.88 -5.21 -3.96
CA CYS A 17 3.10 -4.29 -4.77
C CYS A 17 3.45 -4.37 -6.26
N ASP A 18 4.66 -4.77 -6.63
CA ASP A 18 4.97 -5.08 -8.03
C ASP A 18 4.06 -6.20 -8.57
N GLN A 19 3.80 -7.22 -7.75
CA GLN A 19 2.87 -8.29 -8.12
C GLN A 19 1.42 -7.80 -8.16
N ALA A 20 0.99 -7.00 -7.18
CA ALA A 20 -0.38 -6.49 -7.12
C ALA A 20 -0.70 -5.52 -8.27
N CYS A 21 0.29 -4.74 -8.71
CA CYS A 21 0.14 -3.75 -9.77
C CYS A 21 0.52 -4.28 -11.16
N ALA A 22 0.86 -5.56 -11.30
CA ALA A 22 1.29 -6.14 -12.58
C ALA A 22 0.25 -6.02 -13.71
N ALA A 23 -1.04 -5.98 -13.37
CA ALA A 23 -2.15 -5.77 -14.32
C ALA A 23 -2.45 -4.28 -14.61
N ARG A 24 -1.72 -3.36 -13.97
CA ARG A 24 -1.84 -1.91 -14.11
C ARG A 24 -0.52 -1.36 -14.68
N ASP A 25 -0.33 -0.04 -14.65
CA ASP A 25 0.94 0.59 -15.03
C ASP A 25 2.03 0.52 -13.95
N GLY A 26 2.01 -0.50 -13.11
CA GLY A 26 3.03 -0.75 -12.09
C GLY A 26 2.81 0.02 -10.78
N CYS A 27 3.77 -0.13 -9.86
CA CYS A 27 3.77 0.52 -8.55
C CYS A 27 4.69 1.76 -8.55
N SER A 28 4.32 2.80 -7.80
CA SER A 28 5.16 4.00 -7.66
C SER A 28 5.45 4.34 -6.20
N ASP A 29 6.75 4.44 -5.87
CA ASP A 29 7.23 4.87 -4.56
C ASP A 29 6.94 6.36 -4.26
N GLU A 30 6.54 7.15 -5.25
CA GLU A 30 6.22 8.57 -5.06
C GLU A 30 4.77 8.80 -4.61
N THR A 31 3.96 7.74 -4.59
CA THR A 31 2.51 7.81 -4.39
C THR A 31 2.05 7.07 -3.13
N TRP A 32 2.97 6.85 -2.18
CA TRP A 32 2.60 6.39 -0.84
C TRP A 32 1.79 7.46 -0.10
N PRO A 33 0.81 7.07 0.75
CA PRO A 33 0.11 8.02 1.61
C PRO A 33 1.10 8.81 2.47
N GLN A 34 0.90 10.12 2.53
CA GLN A 34 1.79 11.05 3.27
C GLN A 34 1.28 11.32 4.69
N SER A 35 0.06 10.90 5.00
CA SER A 35 -0.53 11.01 6.33
C SER A 35 -1.35 9.78 6.69
N GLU A 36 -1.58 9.57 7.99
CA GLU A 36 -2.42 8.48 8.46
C GLU A 36 -3.86 8.62 7.97
N GLU A 37 -4.35 9.85 7.83
CA GLU A 37 -5.68 10.14 7.28
C GLU A 37 -5.79 9.68 5.81
N GLU A 38 -4.84 10.05 4.96
CA GLU A 38 -4.77 9.59 3.57
C GLU A 38 -4.70 8.06 3.48
N PHE A 39 -3.93 7.44 4.38
CA PHE A 39 -3.87 5.98 4.47
C PHE A 39 -5.25 5.39 4.81
N GLN A 40 -5.92 5.92 5.84
CA GLN A 40 -7.21 5.41 6.29
C GLN A 40 -8.29 5.55 5.21
N ASP A 41 -8.33 6.68 4.50
CA ASP A 41 -9.24 6.87 3.37
C ASP A 41 -8.97 5.87 2.25
N ALA A 42 -7.70 5.64 1.93
CA ALA A 42 -7.34 4.71 0.88
C ALA A 42 -7.57 3.24 1.25
N ALA A 43 -7.33 2.87 2.51
CA ALA A 43 -7.66 1.55 3.05
C ALA A 43 -9.18 1.31 2.99
N ARG A 44 -9.99 2.30 3.35
CA ARG A 44 -11.46 2.25 3.25
C ARG A 44 -11.92 2.11 1.80
N ALA A 45 -11.32 2.85 0.88
CA ALA A 45 -11.60 2.73 -0.56
C ALA A 45 -11.26 1.33 -1.10
N ALA A 46 -10.21 0.70 -0.55
CA ALA A 46 -9.84 -0.69 -0.82
C ALA A 46 -10.69 -1.74 -0.04
N GLY A 47 -11.72 -1.30 0.68
CA GLY A 47 -12.63 -2.17 1.42
C GLY A 47 -12.09 -2.70 2.75
N GLN A 48 -11.03 -2.10 3.30
CA GLN A 48 -10.51 -2.43 4.63
C GLN A 48 -10.89 -1.34 5.64
N VAL A 49 -11.42 -1.76 6.79
CA VAL A 49 -11.50 -0.92 8.00
C VAL A 49 -10.55 -1.52 9.03
N CYS A 50 -9.61 -0.72 9.50
CA CYS A 50 -8.62 -1.14 10.48
C CYS A 50 -9.20 -0.97 11.89
N GLU A 51 -9.14 -2.01 12.72
CA GLU A 51 -9.50 -1.94 14.15
C GLU A 51 -8.48 -1.10 14.93
N SER A 52 -7.21 -1.17 14.54
CA SER A 52 -6.16 -0.28 14.97
C SER A 52 -5.15 -0.05 13.86
N THR A 53 -4.42 1.05 13.94
CA THR A 53 -3.41 1.48 12.97
C THR A 53 -2.10 1.74 13.71
N GLN A 54 -1.01 1.15 13.22
CA GLN A 54 0.34 1.28 13.78
C GLN A 54 1.27 1.95 12.77
N SER A 55 2.15 2.84 13.24
CA SER A 55 3.17 3.52 12.43
C SER A 55 4.55 2.88 12.64
N GLY A 56 5.37 2.81 11.58
CA GLY A 56 6.80 2.47 11.67
C GLY A 56 7.12 0.99 11.91
N GLY A 57 6.22 0.07 11.58
CA GLY A 57 6.31 -1.36 11.98
C GLY A 57 7.05 -2.25 10.98
N ALA A 58 6.79 -2.12 9.69
CA ALA A 58 7.33 -3.01 8.67
C ALA A 58 7.80 -2.30 7.41
N LYS A 59 8.85 -2.83 6.77
CA LYS A 59 9.40 -2.31 5.50
C LYS A 59 8.37 -2.30 4.36
N TYR A 60 7.39 -3.20 4.42
CA TYR A 60 6.37 -3.36 3.40
C TYR A 60 5.10 -2.54 3.67
N ASP A 61 4.99 -1.86 4.81
CA ASP A 61 3.82 -1.03 5.09
C ASP A 61 3.65 0.03 4.01
N PRO A 62 2.42 0.50 3.71
CA PRO A 62 1.15 0.17 4.37
C PRO A 62 0.62 -1.25 4.09
N SER A 63 0.04 -1.87 5.12
CA SER A 63 -0.44 -3.24 5.10
C SER A 63 -1.55 -3.52 6.13
N THR A 64 -2.18 -4.69 6.04
CA THR A 64 -3.13 -5.22 7.03
C THR A 64 -2.98 -6.72 7.21
N ASP A 65 -3.25 -7.22 8.41
CA ASP A 65 -3.44 -8.66 8.69
C ASP A 65 -4.89 -9.12 8.48
N GLY A 66 -5.77 -8.22 8.04
CA GLY A 66 -7.22 -8.40 7.93
C GLY A 66 -8.03 -7.67 9.01
N HIS A 67 -7.39 -7.30 10.11
CA HIS A 67 -8.00 -6.61 11.25
C HIS A 67 -7.27 -5.32 11.59
N HIS A 68 -5.97 -5.42 11.83
CA HIS A 68 -5.08 -4.31 12.17
C HIS A 68 -4.29 -3.88 10.95
N CYS A 69 -3.82 -2.64 10.97
CA CYS A 69 -3.07 -2.07 9.87
C CYS A 69 -1.73 -1.48 10.32
N GLY A 70 -0.71 -1.64 9.48
CA GLY A 70 0.51 -0.85 9.51
C GLY A 70 0.45 0.18 8.39
N TRP A 71 0.84 1.43 8.60
CA TRP A 71 0.63 2.46 7.56
C TRP A 71 1.89 3.16 7.07
N GLN A 72 2.94 3.19 7.88
CA GLN A 72 4.15 3.93 7.54
C GLN A 72 5.36 3.00 7.59
N GLY A 73 5.83 2.59 6.40
CA GLY A 73 7.16 1.99 6.26
C GLY A 73 8.26 3.02 6.55
N PRO A 74 9.52 2.58 6.65
CA PRO A 74 10.63 3.48 6.95
C PRO A 74 10.82 4.52 5.84
N GLU A 75 11.21 5.73 6.23
CA GLU A 75 11.48 6.85 5.32
C GLU A 75 12.70 6.58 4.42
N ASP A 76 13.68 5.83 4.95
CA ASP A 76 14.87 5.40 4.22
C ASP A 76 14.88 3.88 4.05
N MET A 77 14.93 3.45 2.78
CA MET A 77 14.97 2.04 2.38
C MET A 77 16.37 1.62 1.89
N ASN A 78 17.42 2.40 2.18
CA ASN A 78 18.79 2.19 1.70
C ASN A 78 18.89 2.03 0.17
N GLY A 79 18.06 2.75 -0.57
CA GLY A 79 17.97 2.66 -2.04
C GLY A 79 17.11 1.51 -2.56
N GLU A 80 16.50 0.70 -1.69
CA GLU A 80 15.51 -0.31 -2.09
C GLU A 80 14.13 0.33 -2.30
N SER A 81 13.33 -0.23 -3.19
CA SER A 81 11.93 0.16 -3.39
C SER A 81 11.03 -0.52 -2.36
N ARG A 82 10.01 0.20 -1.86
CA ARG A 82 8.94 -0.43 -1.08
C ARG A 82 8.01 -1.25 -1.97
N CYS A 83 7.90 -0.95 -3.26
CA CYS A 83 7.06 -1.72 -4.18
C CYS A 83 7.45 -3.20 -4.25
N GLY A 84 8.76 -3.49 -4.21
CA GLY A 84 9.30 -4.86 -4.29
C GLY A 84 9.21 -5.69 -3.00
N GLN A 85 8.87 -5.07 -1.87
CA GLN A 85 8.85 -5.78 -0.58
C GLN A 85 7.62 -6.71 -0.47
N ALA A 86 7.84 -8.00 -0.23
CA ALA A 86 6.75 -8.91 0.10
C ALA A 86 6.28 -8.69 1.55
N GLY A 87 4.99 -8.84 1.80
CA GLY A 87 4.46 -8.97 3.16
C GLY A 87 4.69 -10.36 3.72
N ASP A 88 4.43 -10.55 5.01
CA ASP A 88 4.32 -11.89 5.58
C ASP A 88 3.12 -12.66 5.01
N SER A 89 3.11 -13.99 5.16
CA SER A 89 2.10 -14.88 4.54
C SER A 89 0.63 -14.58 4.86
N GLY A 90 0.34 -13.84 5.94
CA GLY A 90 -1.00 -13.38 6.32
C GLY A 90 -1.24 -11.88 6.09
N THR A 91 -0.27 -11.18 5.52
CA THR A 91 -0.28 -9.73 5.36
C THR A 91 -0.67 -9.34 3.94
N TYR A 92 -1.60 -8.40 3.83
CA TYR A 92 -2.05 -7.82 2.58
C TYR A 92 -1.54 -6.38 2.53
N ARG A 93 -0.88 -5.99 1.44
CA ARG A 93 -0.34 -4.65 1.27
C ARG A 93 -1.37 -3.73 0.63
N PHE A 94 -1.31 -2.45 0.95
CA PHE A 94 -2.02 -1.41 0.19
C PHE A 94 -1.04 -0.80 -0.81
N CYS A 95 -1.29 -1.07 -2.08
CA CYS A 95 -0.32 -0.82 -3.14
C CYS A 95 -0.69 0.40 -3.98
N PRO A 96 0.25 1.37 -4.12
CA PRO A 96 0.04 2.57 -4.90
C PRO A 96 0.27 2.25 -6.37
N CYS A 97 -0.68 1.54 -6.94
CA CYS A 97 -0.64 1.23 -8.36
C CYS A 97 -0.94 2.49 -9.16
N LEU A 98 -0.13 2.74 -10.18
CA LEU A 98 -0.46 3.70 -11.23
C LEU A 98 -1.71 3.21 -11.96
N GLY A 99 -2.39 4.12 -12.67
CA GLY A 99 -3.72 3.92 -13.25
C GLY A 99 -3.86 2.69 -14.16
N ASP A 100 -5.07 2.51 -14.69
CA ASP A 100 -5.32 1.45 -15.65
C ASP A 100 -4.42 1.64 -16.87
N LYS A 101 -3.72 0.57 -17.26
CA LYS A 101 -2.90 0.54 -18.46
C LYS A 101 -3.78 0.86 -19.65
N GLU A 102 -3.59 2.01 -20.29
CA GLU A 102 -4.30 2.30 -21.54
C GLU A 102 -3.86 1.25 -22.58
N LEU A 103 -4.82 0.45 -23.04
CA LEU A 103 -4.64 -0.65 -24.00
C LEU A 103 -4.60 -0.14 -25.45
#